data_AF-A0A183M2N1-F1
#
_entry.id   AF-A0A183M2N1-F1
#
_cell.length_a   1.000
_cell.length_b   1.000
_cell.length_c   1.000
_cell.angle_alpha   90.00
_cell.angle_beta   90.00
_cell.angle_gamma   90.00
#
_symmetry.space_group_name_H-M   'P 1'
#
loop_
_entity.id
_entity.type
_entity.pdbx_description
1 polymer ?
#
loop_
_entity_poly.entity_id
_entity_poly.type
_entity_poly.pdbx_seq_one_letter_code
_entity_poly.pdbx_strand_id
1 'polypeptide(L)' 'MFGQENEQNINILTCSRLIIARCLCSIIKLFPEQLINRHRDVNILPLLDQLVDDPNRYVRLEAVQARNLWLI' A
#
# COMPACT_ATOMS: atom_id res chain seq x y z
N MET A 1 27.83 5.05 -15.70
CA MET A 1 27.04 3.81 -15.86
C MET A 1 26.22 3.43 -14.62
N PHE A 2 26.46 4.00 -13.43
CA PHE A 2 25.71 3.72 -12.19
C PHE A 2 24.32 4.41 -12.03
N GLY A 3 23.91 5.29 -12.95
CA GLY A 3 22.65 6.04 -12.83
C GLY A 3 21.40 5.24 -13.18
N GLN A 4 21.50 4.34 -14.17
CA GLN A 4 20.33 3.62 -14.71
C GLN A 4 19.84 2.50 -13.79
N GLU A 5 20.74 1.78 -13.12
CA GLU A 5 20.37 0.74 -12.16
C GLU A 5 19.65 1.33 -10.93
N ASN A 6 20.09 2.51 -10.48
CA ASN A 6 19.49 3.16 -9.32
C ASN A 6 18.09 3.70 -9.64
N GLU A 7 17.90 4.27 -10.84
CA GLU A 7 16.60 4.72 -11.34
C GLU A 7 15.63 3.54 -11.57
N GLN A 8 16.12 2.42 -12.13
CA GLN A 8 15.33 1.19 -12.27
C GLN A 8 14.91 0.62 -10.91
N ASN A 9 15.81 0.60 -9.91
CA ASN A 9 15.49 0.15 -8.56
C ASN A 9 14.44 1.05 -7.88
N ILE A 10 14.53 2.37 -8.05
CA ILE A 10 13.53 3.33 -7.54
C ILE A 10 12.16 3.07 -8.19
N ASN A 11 12.14 2.80 -9.49
CA ASN A 11 10.90 2.51 -10.23
C ASN A 11 10.28 1.18 -9.79
N ILE A 12 11.08 0.13 -9.61
CA ILE A 12 10.60 -1.17 -9.10
C ILE A 12 10.01 -1.00 -7.69
N LEU A 13 10.74 -0.34 -6.78
CA LEU A 13 10.28 -0.13 -5.41
C LEU A 13 8.98 0.68 -5.35
N THR A 14 8.85 1.69 -6.22
CA THR A 14 7.62 2.48 -6.34
C THR A 14 6.46 1.65 -6.88
N CYS A 15 6.71 0.82 -7.91
CA CYS A 15 5.72 -0.10 -8.45
C CYS A 15 5.25 -1.11 -7.40
N SER A 16 6.15 -1.71 -6.61
CA SER A 16 5.79 -2.64 -5.55
C SER A 16 4.88 -1.99 -4.50
N ARG A 17 5.23 -0.79 -4.02
CA ARG A 17 4.42 -0.05 -3.05
C ARG A 17 3.04 0.30 -3.60
N LEU A 18 2.97 0.70 -4.87
CA LEU A 18 1.71 0.97 -5.56
C LEU A 18 0.83 -0.28 -5.67
N ILE A 19 1.42 -1.41 -6.07
CA ILE A 19 0.71 -2.69 -6.17
C ILE A 19 0.17 -3.12 -4.81
N ILE A 20 0.96 -2.98 -3.75
CA ILE A 20 0.54 -3.30 -2.38
C ILE A 20 -0.71 -2.48 -1.99
N ALA A 21 -0.68 -1.16 -2.17
CA ALA A 21 -1.82 -0.30 -1.84
C ALA A 21 -3.09 -0.70 -2.62
N ARG A 22 -2.97 -0.99 -3.93
CA ARG A 22 -4.08 -1.46 -4.78
C ARG A 22 -4.62 -2.82 -4.36
N CYS A 23 -3.73 -3.74 -4.00
CA CYS A 23 -4.13 -5.05 -3.50
C CYS A 23 -4.93 -4.89 -2.20
N LEU A 24 -4.50 -4.02 -1.28
CA LEU A 24 -5.22 -3.77 -0.03
C LEU A 24 -6.61 -3.15 -0.25
N CYS A 25 -6.80 -2.32 -1.28
CA CYS A 25 -8.14 -1.86 -1.70
C CYS A 25 -9.06 -3.00 -2.14
N SER A 26 -8.50 -4.06 -2.74
CA SER A 26 -9.27 -5.19 -3.28
C SER A 26 -9.51 -6.27 -2.23
N ILE A 27 -8.49 -6.58 -1.43
CA ILE A 27 -8.49 -7.67 -0.43
C ILE A 27 -9.61 -7.47 0.60
N ILE A 28 -9.85 -6.25 1.06
CA ILE A 28 -10.91 -5.98 2.04
C ILE A 28 -12.31 -6.41 1.56
N LYS A 29 -12.53 -6.48 0.23
CA LYS A 29 -13.80 -6.90 -0.38
C LYS A 29 -13.91 -8.41 -0.58
N LEU A 30 -12.80 -9.13 -0.47
CA LEU A 30 -12.69 -10.55 -0.81
C LEU A 30 -12.64 -11.47 0.41
N PHE A 31 -12.17 -10.95 1.54
CA PHE A 31 -11.97 -11.76 2.74
C PHE A 31 -13.06 -11.53 3.79
N PRO A 32 -13.38 -12.56 4.58
CA PRO A 32 -14.33 -12.41 5.69
C PRO A 32 -13.78 -11.46 6.75
N GLU A 33 -14.69 -10.71 7.38
CA GLU A 33 -14.39 -9.66 8.36
C GLU A 33 -13.48 -10.15 9.51
N GLN A 34 -13.65 -11.40 9.95
CA GLN A 34 -12.85 -12.02 11.01
C GLN A 34 -11.36 -12.10 10.66
N LEU A 35 -11.03 -12.36 9.38
CA LEU A 35 -9.65 -12.40 8.92
C LEU A 35 -9.09 -10.97 8.77
N ILE A 36 -9.92 -10.06 8.28
CA ILE A 36 -9.59 -8.63 8.15
C ILE A 36 -9.23 -8.07 9.53
N ASN A 37 -10.10 -8.25 10.53
CA ASN A 37 -9.94 -7.72 11.88
C ASN A 37 -8.69 -8.24 12.59
N ARG A 38 -8.27 -9.49 12.34
CA ARG A 38 -7.05 -10.06 12.93
C ARG A 38 -5.79 -9.31 12.49
N HIS A 39 -5.76 -8.83 11.25
CA HIS A 39 -4.55 -8.24 10.66
C HIS A 39 -4.62 -6.73 10.53
N ARG A 40 -5.83 -6.14 10.57
CA ARG A 40 -6.11 -4.71 10.36
C ARG A 40 -5.21 -3.83 11.19
N ASP A 41 -5.35 -3.88 12.52
CA ASP A 41 -4.72 -2.91 13.42
C ASP A 41 -3.22 -3.17 13.62
N VAL A 42 -2.79 -4.43 13.43
CA VAL A 42 -1.40 -4.84 13.70
C VAL A 42 -0.51 -4.68 12.46
N ASN A 43 -1.03 -4.97 11.26
CA ASN A 43 -0.21 -5.04 10.06
C ASN A 43 -0.66 -4.05 8.99
N ILE A 44 -1.97 -3.97 8.73
CA ILE A 44 -2.48 -3.28 7.55
C ILE A 44 -2.54 -1.78 7.74
N LEU A 45 -3.13 -1.29 8.83
CA LEU A 45 -3.19 0.15 9.11
C LEU A 45 -1.79 0.77 9.27
N PRO A 46 -0.84 0.18 10.02
CA PRO A 46 0.52 0.72 10.11
C PRO A 46 1.25 0.77 8.76
N LEU A 47 1.07 -0.23 7.90
CA LEU A 47 1.64 -0.22 6.55
C LEU A 47 1.01 0.88 5.69
N LEU A 48 -0.30 1.04 5.76
CA LEU A 48 -1.01 2.08 5.01
C LEU A 48 -0.63 3.49 5.50
N ASP A 49 -0.44 3.69 6.81
CA ASP A 49 0.08 4.94 7.37
C ASP A 49 1.45 5.30 6.76
N GLN A 50 2.36 4.32 6.64
CA GLN A 50 3.66 4.55 5.99
C GLN A 50 3.52 4.91 4.50
N LEU A 51 2.58 4.28 3.79
CA LEU A 51 2.36 4.53 2.36
C LEU A 51 1.64 5.85 2.07
N VAL A 52 0.90 6.40 3.04
CA VAL A 52 0.29 7.74 2.92
C VAL A 52 1.37 8.83 2.83
N ASP A 53 2.53 8.62 3.46
CA ASP A 53 3.68 9.52 3.41
C ASP A 53 4.68 9.20 2.29
N ASP A 54 4.31 8.31 1.34
CA ASP A 54 5.19 7.87 0.26
C ASP A 54 5.64 9.05 -0.64
N PRO A 55 6.90 9.13 -1.09
CA PRO A 55 7.34 10.17 -2.02
C PRO A 55 6.56 10.20 -3.34
N ASN A 56 6.06 9.06 -3.80
CA ASN A 56 5.30 8.98 -5.05
C ASN A 56 3.82 9.29 -4.85
N ARG A 57 3.31 10.26 -5.62
CA ARG A 57 1.90 10.71 -5.55
C ARG A 57 0.88 9.60 -5.77
N TYR A 58 1.14 8.67 -6.71
CA TYR A 58 0.19 7.60 -7.02
C TYR A 58 0.10 6.60 -5.88
N VAL A 59 1.23 6.29 -5.23
CA VAL A 59 1.25 5.43 -4.04
C VAL A 59 0.41 6.06 -2.93
N ARG A 60 0.62 7.35 -2.65
CA ARG A 60 -0.16 8.07 -1.63
C ARG A 60 -1.67 8.02 -1.88
N LEU A 61 -2.10 8.25 -3.13
CA LEU A 61 -3.53 8.24 -3.48
C LEU A 61 -4.17 6.88 -3.21
N GLU A 62 -3.54 5.80 -3.66
CA GLU A 62 -4.04 4.44 -3.45
C GLU A 62 -3.99 4.06 -1.96
N ALA A 63 -2.95 4.50 -1.23
CA ALA A 63 -2.80 4.25 0.20
C ALA A 63 -3.89 4.93 1.03
N VAL A 64 -4.21 6.20 0.74
CA VAL A 64 -5.32 6.93 1.39
C VAL A 64 -6.65 6.24 1.13
N GLN A 65 -6.90 5.83 -0.12
CA GLN A 65 -8.11 5.13 -0.48
C GLN A 65 -8.22 3.79 0.26
N ALA A 66 -7.16 2.98 0.26
CA ALA A 66 -7.11 1.74 1.01
C ALA A 66 -7.36 2.01 2.49
N ARG A 67 -6.62 2.94 3.10
CA ARG A 67 -6.75 3.26 4.53
C ARG A 67 -8.17 3.59 4.94
N ASN A 68 -8.85 4.42 4.15
CA ASN A 68 -10.25 4.78 4.41
C ASN A 68 -11.18 3.56 4.35
N LEU A 69 -10.96 2.63 3.41
CA LEU A 69 -11.73 1.39 3.36
C LEU A 69 -11.52 0.53 4.60
N TRP A 70 -10.28 0.44 5.09
CA TRP A 70 -9.92 -0.37 6.25
C TRP A 70 -10.35 0.23 7.60
N LEU A 71 -10.91 1.44 7.62
CA LEU A 71 -11.43 2.09 8.83
C LEU A 71 -12.96 2.01 8.98
N ILE A 72 -13.66 1.51 7.95
CA ILE A 72 -15.12 1.33 7.92
C ILE A 72 -15.46 -0.07 8.44
#